data_AF-A0A7C4AEQ7-F1
#
_entry.id   AF-A0A7C4AEQ7-F1
#
_cell.length_a   1.000
_cell.length_b   1.000
_cell.length_c   1.000
_cell.angle_alpha   90.00
_cell.angle_beta   90.00
_cell.angle_gamma   90.00
#
_symmetry.space_group_name_H-M   'P 1'
#
loop_
_entity.id
_entity.type
_entity.pdbx_description
1 polymer ?
#
loop_
_entity_poly.entity_id
_entity_poly.type
_entity_poly.pdbx_seq_one_letter_code
_entity_poly.pdbx_strand_id
1 'polypeptide(L)'
;MKKGSYGIYLLAILLLGFFLRVFLYKTGTFFIDVNSFIAWSNTLVEGGFKNFYSSVWSDYLPGYLYVLWFLGKVKNFISVDQLFVFKLPAILSDLATGYLVYLIVKKFRDQKTALIASGFYIFNPALIFNSTLWGQVDSVTVLFYLLTIYLFAINPTLSSLALSLGTAVKPQVALAAV
;
A
#
# COMPACT_ATOMS: atom_id res chain seq x y z
N MET A 1 -15.44 -24.77 22.63
CA MET A 1 -15.50 -23.86 21.46
C MET A 1 -14.52 -24.35 20.41
N LYS A 2 -14.99 -24.76 19.22
CA LYS A 2 -14.10 -25.33 18.17
C LYS A 2 -13.09 -24.26 17.72
N LYS A 3 -11.80 -24.59 17.79
CA LYS A 3 -10.62 -23.79 17.36
C LYS A 3 -10.57 -23.50 15.85
N GLY A 4 -11.70 -23.59 15.15
CA GLY A 4 -11.81 -23.46 13.70
C GLY A 4 -12.50 -22.16 13.27
N SER A 5 -12.09 -21.63 12.12
CA SER A 5 -12.79 -20.63 11.29
C SER A 5 -12.32 -19.16 11.33
N TYR A 6 -11.51 -18.68 12.28
CA TYR A 6 -11.07 -17.27 12.24
C TYR A 6 -10.22 -16.92 11.00
N GLY A 7 -9.43 -17.86 10.50
CA GLY A 7 -8.64 -17.68 9.27
C GLY A 7 -9.49 -17.50 8.02
N ILE A 8 -10.58 -18.25 7.87
CA ILE A 8 -11.47 -18.12 6.71
C ILE A 8 -12.23 -16.79 6.76
N TYR A 9 -12.60 -16.29 7.93
CA TYR A 9 -13.23 -14.97 8.06
C TYR A 9 -12.26 -13.84 7.69
N LEU A 10 -11.00 -13.92 8.12
CA LEU A 10 -9.98 -12.94 7.72
C LEU A 10 -9.75 -12.97 6.21
N LEU A 11 -9.66 -14.16 5.61
CA LEU A 11 -9.53 -14.32 4.17
C LEU A 11 -10.75 -13.73 3.45
N ALA A 12 -11.97 -13.97 3.94
CA ALA A 12 -13.18 -13.40 3.39
C ALA A 12 -13.17 -11.86 3.45
N ILE A 13 -12.76 -11.26 4.58
CA ILE A 13 -12.61 -9.81 4.72
C ILE A 13 -11.62 -9.25 3.69
N LEU A 14 -10.46 -9.88 3.53
CA LEU A 14 -9.42 -9.45 2.59
C LEU A 14 -9.90 -9.57 1.13
N LEU A 15 -10.53 -10.69 0.76
CA LEU A 15 -11.04 -10.91 -0.59
C LEU A 15 -12.20 -9.96 -0.91
N LEU A 16 -13.16 -9.80 -0.01
CA LEU A 16 -14.27 -8.86 -0.20
C LEU A 16 -13.74 -7.41 -0.31
N GLY A 17 -12.78 -7.03 0.53
CA GLY A 17 -12.11 -5.74 0.46
C GLY A 17 -11.35 -5.52 -0.84
N PHE A 18 -10.68 -6.55 -1.36
CA PHE A 18 -10.01 -6.52 -2.66
C PHE A 18 -11.01 -6.36 -3.81
N PHE A 19 -12.02 -7.22 -3.88
CA PHE A 19 -13.01 -7.19 -4.97
C PHE A 19 -13.86 -5.93 -4.95
N LEU A 20 -14.17 -5.36 -3.78
CA LEU A 20 -14.77 -4.04 -3.68
C LEU A 20 -13.89 -2.98 -4.35
N ARG A 21 -12.58 -3.02 -4.10
CA ARG A 21 -11.64 -2.06 -4.71
C ARG A 21 -11.47 -2.28 -6.22
N VAL A 22 -11.46 -3.55 -6.67
CA VAL A 22 -11.50 -3.90 -8.10
C VAL A 22 -12.80 -3.48 -8.76
N PHE A 23 -13.93 -3.47 -8.05
CA PHE A 23 -15.18 -2.96 -8.59
C PHE A 23 -15.13 -1.43 -8.73
N LEU A 24 -14.47 -0.74 -7.80
CA LEU A 24 -14.46 0.72 -7.70
C LEU A 24 -13.29 1.43 -8.41
N TYR A 25 -12.23 0.73 -8.87
CA TYR A 25 -10.99 1.40 -9.28
C TYR A 25 -11.13 2.43 -10.41
N LYS A 26 -12.16 2.32 -11.26
CA LYS A 26 -12.42 3.30 -12.33
C LYS A 26 -13.17 4.54 -11.85
N THR A 27 -13.77 4.50 -10.67
CA THR A 27 -14.63 5.56 -10.13
C THR A 27 -13.84 6.54 -9.27
N GLY A 28 -14.19 7.83 -9.30
CA GLY A 28 -13.60 8.85 -8.41
C GLY A 28 -12.11 9.15 -8.63
N THR A 29 -11.52 8.72 -9.75
CA THR A 29 -10.10 8.91 -10.07
C THR A 29 -9.72 10.38 -10.15
N PHE A 30 -8.72 10.77 -9.37
CA PHE A 30 -8.08 12.06 -9.51
C PHE A 30 -6.93 11.93 -10.52
N PHE A 31 -7.25 12.19 -11.78
CA PHE A 31 -6.36 11.89 -12.91
C PHE A 31 -5.05 12.67 -12.88
N ILE A 32 -4.99 13.84 -12.25
CA ILE A 32 -3.76 14.64 -12.15
C ILE A 32 -2.65 13.82 -11.45
N ASP A 33 -2.96 13.20 -10.31
CA ASP A 33 -1.97 12.44 -9.54
C ASP A 33 -1.60 11.13 -10.23
N VAL A 34 -2.60 10.36 -10.69
CA VAL A 34 -2.35 9.07 -11.33
C VAL A 34 -1.57 9.26 -12.64
N ASN A 35 -1.90 10.28 -13.44
CA ASN A 35 -1.15 10.56 -14.67
C ASN A 35 0.27 11.03 -14.37
N SER A 36 0.51 11.70 -13.24
CA SER A 36 1.87 12.02 -12.78
C SER A 36 2.66 10.74 -12.49
N PHE A 37 2.08 9.76 -11.79
CA PHE A 37 2.72 8.45 -11.59
C PHE A 37 3.02 7.71 -12.89
N ILE A 38 2.09 7.73 -13.84
CA ILE A 38 2.26 7.10 -15.16
C ILE A 38 3.38 7.81 -15.95
N ALA A 39 3.39 9.14 -15.96
CA ALA A 39 4.40 9.93 -16.65
C ALA A 39 5.79 9.69 -16.04
N TRP A 40 5.91 9.74 -14.71
CA TRP A 40 7.17 9.44 -14.01
C TRP A 40 7.66 8.03 -14.28
N SER A 41 6.76 7.04 -14.29
CA SER A 41 7.08 5.67 -14.66
C SER A 41 7.65 5.56 -16.07
N ASN A 42 7.05 6.24 -17.06
CA ASN A 42 7.57 6.26 -18.43
C ASN A 42 8.97 6.91 -18.48
N THR A 43 9.16 8.07 -17.83
CA THR A 43 10.47 8.74 -17.74
C THR A 43 11.54 7.82 -17.15
N LEU A 44 11.21 7.06 -16.10
CA LEU A 44 12.12 6.09 -15.48
C LEU A 44 12.46 4.92 -16.40
N VAL A 45 11.47 4.42 -17.16
CA VAL A 45 11.65 3.29 -18.07
C VAL A 45 12.54 3.68 -19.26
N GLU A 46 12.41 4.91 -19.76
CA GLU A 46 13.13 5.44 -20.92
C GLU A 46 14.52 5.99 -20.57
N GLY A 47 14.60 6.84 -19.53
CA GLY A 47 15.81 7.59 -19.17
C GLY A 47 16.58 7.04 -17.97
N GLY A 48 16.03 6.06 -17.25
CA GLY A 48 16.62 5.50 -16.04
C GLY A 48 16.61 6.45 -14.83
N PHE A 49 17.14 5.98 -13.70
CA PHE A 49 17.09 6.71 -12.43
C PHE A 49 18.04 7.92 -12.36
N LYS A 50 19.19 7.85 -13.04
CA LYS A 50 20.27 8.85 -12.91
C LYS A 50 19.82 10.27 -13.23
N ASN A 51 19.01 10.44 -14.26
CA ASN A 51 18.58 11.75 -14.76
C ASN A 51 17.13 12.07 -14.41
N PHE A 52 16.44 11.25 -13.61
CA PHE A 52 15.00 11.39 -13.39
C PHE A 52 14.64 12.78 -12.85
N TYR A 53 15.25 13.20 -11.74
CA TYR A 53 14.95 14.47 -11.07
C TYR A 53 15.39 15.71 -11.85
N SER A 54 16.28 15.57 -12.83
CA SER A 54 16.66 16.67 -13.74
C SER A 54 15.80 16.72 -14.99
N SER A 55 15.03 15.66 -15.29
CA SER A 55 14.25 15.53 -16.52
C SER A 55 12.75 15.78 -16.32
N VAL A 56 12.24 15.62 -15.09
CA VAL A 56 10.82 15.83 -14.78
C VAL A 56 10.67 16.36 -13.35
N TRP A 57 9.63 17.17 -13.12
CA TRP A 57 9.23 17.54 -11.77
C TRP A 57 8.67 16.31 -11.03
N SER A 58 9.09 16.09 -9.79
CA SER A 58 8.59 15.04 -8.90
C SER A 58 8.79 15.44 -7.44
N ASP A 59 7.77 15.28 -6.63
CA ASP A 59 7.78 15.47 -5.17
C ASP A 59 7.97 14.16 -4.39
N TYR A 60 8.13 13.03 -5.08
CA TYR A 60 8.38 11.72 -4.46
C TYR A 60 9.87 11.43 -4.23
N LEU A 61 10.13 10.77 -3.09
CA LEU A 61 11.44 10.23 -2.75
C LEU A 61 11.78 8.99 -3.59
N PRO A 62 13.08 8.61 -3.69
CA PRO A 62 13.52 7.56 -4.61
C PRO A 62 12.86 6.19 -4.40
N GLY A 63 12.43 5.88 -3.17
CA GLY A 63 11.85 4.57 -2.84
C GLY A 63 10.60 4.26 -3.65
N TYR A 64 9.69 5.22 -3.84
CA TYR A 64 8.49 4.98 -4.65
C TYR A 64 8.79 4.96 -6.15
N LEU A 65 9.85 5.63 -6.60
CA LEU A 65 10.27 5.59 -8.00
C LEU A 65 10.68 4.18 -8.44
N TYR A 66 11.25 3.36 -7.56
CA TYR A 66 11.52 1.95 -7.87
C TYR A 66 10.23 1.15 -8.14
N VAL A 67 9.16 1.44 -7.39
CA VAL A 67 7.84 0.85 -7.63
C VAL A 67 7.32 1.29 -9.00
N LEU A 68 7.34 2.58 -9.29
CA LEU A 68 6.86 3.12 -10.57
C LEU A 68 7.66 2.59 -11.77
N TRP A 69 8.98 2.49 -11.66
CA TRP A 69 9.83 1.90 -12.69
C TRP A 69 9.44 0.44 -12.95
N PHE A 70 9.26 -0.35 -11.90
CA PHE A 70 8.86 -1.76 -12.01
C PHE A 70 7.48 -1.87 -12.69
N LEU A 71 6.49 -1.10 -12.24
CA LEU A 71 5.16 -1.06 -12.86
C LEU A 71 5.23 -0.70 -14.34
N GLY A 72 6.08 0.27 -14.71
CA GLY A 72 6.30 0.68 -16.09
C GLY A 72 6.90 -0.42 -16.96
N LYS A 73 7.80 -1.24 -16.40
CA LYS A 73 8.34 -2.42 -17.09
C LYS A 73 7.28 -3.50 -17.28
N VAL A 74 6.45 -3.78 -16.27
CA VAL A 74 5.50 -4.91 -16.33
C VAL A 74 4.18 -4.59 -17.01
N LYS A 75 3.73 -3.33 -17.04
CA LYS A 75 2.39 -2.95 -17.54
C LYS A 75 2.11 -3.40 -18.98
N ASN A 76 3.13 -3.50 -19.82
CA ASN A 76 2.99 -3.92 -21.22
C ASN A 76 2.98 -5.44 -21.40
N PHE A 77 3.36 -6.21 -20.37
CA PHE A 77 3.38 -7.68 -20.40
C PHE A 77 2.12 -8.31 -19.79
N ILE A 78 1.24 -7.48 -19.22
CA ILE A 78 0.00 -7.93 -18.59
C ILE A 78 -1.20 -7.32 -19.31
N SER A 79 -2.23 -8.14 -19.59
CA SER A 79 -3.48 -7.66 -20.20
C SER A 79 -4.42 -7.06 -19.14
N VAL A 80 -3.90 -6.11 -18.36
CA VAL A 80 -4.61 -5.45 -17.26
C VAL A 80 -4.65 -3.95 -17.52
N ASP A 81 -5.78 -3.32 -17.20
CA ASP A 81 -5.99 -1.89 -17.35
C ASP A 81 -4.90 -1.08 -16.63
N GLN A 82 -4.23 -0.15 -17.35
CA GLN A 82 -3.10 0.62 -16.81
C GLN A 82 -3.49 1.38 -15.53
N LEU A 83 -4.70 1.93 -15.45
CA LEU A 83 -5.16 2.62 -14.23
C LEU A 83 -5.15 1.67 -13.03
N PHE A 84 -5.63 0.45 -13.23
CA PHE A 84 -5.63 -0.55 -12.16
C PHE A 84 -4.21 -0.94 -11.75
N VAL A 85 -3.29 -1.14 -12.70
CA VAL A 85 -1.89 -1.47 -12.43
C VAL A 85 -1.24 -0.43 -11.50
N PHE A 86 -1.49 0.86 -11.72
CA PHE A 86 -0.91 1.93 -10.92
C PHE A 86 -1.61 2.15 -9.57
N LYS A 87 -2.87 1.76 -9.42
CA LYS A 87 -3.57 1.74 -8.12
C LYS A 87 -3.27 0.49 -7.29
N LEU A 88 -2.82 -0.58 -7.93
CA LEU A 88 -2.62 -1.88 -7.29
C LEU A 88 -1.67 -1.85 -6.07
N PRO A 89 -0.52 -1.13 -6.08
CA PRO A 89 0.32 -1.05 -4.89
C PRO A 89 -0.42 -0.51 -3.66
N ALA A 90 -1.21 0.57 -3.83
CA ALA A 90 -1.96 1.16 -2.74
C ALA A 90 -3.07 0.21 -2.23
N ILE A 91 -3.79 -0.43 -3.16
CA ILE A 91 -4.83 -1.43 -2.85
C ILE A 91 -4.25 -2.61 -2.06
N LEU A 92 -3.11 -3.15 -2.49
CA LEU A 92 -2.45 -4.26 -1.80
C LEU A 92 -1.90 -3.82 -0.44
N SER A 93 -1.40 -2.59 -0.34
CA SER A 93 -0.94 -2.05 0.94
C SER A 93 -2.07 -1.85 1.94
N ASP A 94 -3.26 -1.42 1.52
CA ASP A 94 -4.45 -1.38 2.40
C ASP A 94 -4.77 -2.78 2.97
N LEU A 95 -4.76 -3.81 2.12
CA LEU A 95 -5.07 -5.18 2.54
C LEU A 95 -4.00 -5.75 3.47
N ALA A 96 -2.72 -5.52 3.14
CA ALA A 96 -1.59 -5.92 3.98
C ALA A 96 -1.64 -5.21 5.34
N THR A 97 -1.99 -3.93 5.37
CA THR A 97 -2.17 -3.20 6.62
C THR A 97 -3.37 -3.73 7.41
N GLY A 98 -4.50 -4.03 6.76
CA GLY A 98 -5.64 -4.67 7.41
C GLY A 98 -5.28 -6.02 8.04
N TYR A 99 -4.43 -6.82 7.38
CA TYR A 99 -3.88 -8.04 7.94
C TYR A 99 -2.94 -7.76 9.14
N LEU A 100 -2.09 -6.73 9.04
CA LEU A 100 -1.20 -6.34 10.12
C LEU A 100 -1.96 -5.85 11.36
N VAL A 101 -3.03 -5.08 11.16
CA VAL A 101 -3.97 -4.68 12.22
C VAL A 101 -4.54 -5.92 12.93
N TYR A 102 -4.95 -6.95 12.17
CA TYR A 102 -5.38 -8.21 12.76
C TYR A 102 -4.29 -8.85 13.63
N LEU A 103 -3.05 -8.92 13.14
CA LEU A 103 -1.93 -9.49 13.91
C LEU A 103 -1.64 -8.72 15.20
N ILE A 104 -1.61 -7.39 15.13
CA ILE A 104 -1.37 -6.51 16.27
C ILE A 104 -2.49 -6.69 17.31
N VAL A 105 -3.75 -6.50 16.91
CA VAL A 105 -4.89 -6.55 17.84
C VAL A 105 -5.04 -7.94 18.47
N LYS A 106 -4.80 -9.01 17.70
CA LYS A 106 -4.83 -10.38 18.21
C LYS A 106 -3.80 -10.61 19.33
N LYS A 107 -2.65 -9.95 19.28
CA LYS A 107 -1.60 -10.07 20.32
C LYS A 107 -2.03 -9.48 21.66
N PHE A 108 -2.84 -8.41 21.65
CA PHE A 108 -3.24 -7.68 22.86
C PHE A 108 -4.66 -7.99 23.33
N ARG A 109 -5.52 -8.56 22.47
CA ARG A 109 -6.93 -8.83 22.74
C ARG A 109 -7.27 -10.28 22.36
N ASP A 110 -8.30 -10.47 21.55
CA ASP A 110 -8.78 -11.76 21.08
C ASP A 110 -8.97 -11.76 19.56
N GLN A 111 -9.16 -12.94 18.97
CA GLN A 111 -9.27 -13.09 17.51
C GLN A 111 -10.53 -12.43 16.92
N LYS A 112 -11.64 -12.36 17.67
CA LYS A 112 -12.88 -11.74 17.20
C LYS A 112 -12.70 -10.23 17.11
N THR A 113 -12.14 -9.62 18.16
CA THR A 113 -11.81 -8.19 18.18
C THR A 113 -10.82 -7.83 17.06
N ALA A 114 -9.82 -8.69 16.81
CA ALA A 114 -8.87 -8.51 15.73
C ALA A 114 -9.52 -8.55 14.33
N LEU A 115 -10.46 -9.48 14.09
CA LEU A 115 -11.23 -9.53 12.84
C LEU A 115 -12.04 -8.25 12.64
N ILE A 116 -12.73 -7.79 13.69
CA ILE A 116 -13.53 -6.57 13.65
C ILE A 116 -12.66 -5.36 13.33
N ALA A 117 -11.50 -5.22 13.98
CA ALA A 117 -10.56 -4.13 13.71
C ALA A 117 -10.02 -4.16 12.28
N SER A 118 -9.66 -5.35 11.78
CA SER A 118 -9.23 -5.55 10.39
C SER A 118 -10.32 -5.17 9.38
N GLY A 119 -11.56 -5.60 9.64
CA GLY A 119 -12.72 -5.22 8.83
C GLY A 119 -12.97 -3.72 8.82
N PHE A 120 -12.96 -3.06 9.99
CA PHE A 120 -13.10 -1.60 10.07
C PHE A 120 -12.04 -0.86 9.29
N TYR A 121 -10.78 -1.33 9.32
CA TYR A 121 -9.72 -0.75 8.50
C TYR A 121 -9.97 -0.98 7.01
N ILE A 122 -10.17 -2.22 6.58
CA ILE A 122 -10.29 -2.58 5.15
C ILE A 122 -11.50 -1.90 4.49
N PHE A 123 -12.62 -1.78 5.20
CA PHE A 123 -13.84 -1.16 4.70
C PHE A 123 -13.98 0.32 5.07
N ASN A 124 -12.93 0.95 5.58
CA ASN A 124 -12.93 2.39 5.87
C ASN A 124 -13.11 3.20 4.57
N PRO A 125 -14.18 4.02 4.44
CA PRO A 125 -14.42 4.82 3.23
C PRO A 125 -13.28 5.78 2.89
N ALA A 126 -12.58 6.34 3.88
CA ALA A 126 -11.47 7.27 3.65
C ALA A 126 -10.25 6.56 3.03
N LEU A 127 -9.99 5.31 3.45
CA LEU A 127 -8.89 4.52 2.89
C LEU A 127 -9.20 4.03 1.47
N ILE A 128 -10.43 3.56 1.24
CA ILE A 128 -10.93 3.23 -0.11
C ILE A 128 -10.85 4.48 -1.00
N PHE A 129 -11.24 5.64 -0.48
CA PHE A 129 -11.16 6.89 -1.22
C PHE A 129 -9.72 7.22 -1.62
N ASN A 130 -8.76 7.16 -0.70
CA ASN A 130 -7.36 7.45 -1.00
C ASN A 130 -6.76 6.47 -2.01
N SER A 131 -6.80 5.16 -1.73
CA SER A 131 -6.10 4.15 -2.52
C SER A 131 -6.78 3.84 -3.84
N THR A 132 -8.11 3.71 -3.81
CA THR A 132 -8.88 3.12 -4.91
C THR A 132 -9.60 4.16 -5.72
N LEU A 133 -10.32 5.07 -5.08
CA LEU A 133 -11.08 6.09 -5.81
C LEU A 133 -10.11 7.12 -6.38
N TRP A 134 -9.42 7.88 -5.52
CA TRP A 134 -8.41 8.88 -5.88
C TRP A 134 -7.26 8.27 -6.66
N GLY A 135 -6.65 7.18 -6.15
CA GLY A 135 -5.46 6.55 -6.73
C GLY A 135 -4.15 7.00 -6.11
N GLN A 136 -4.21 7.52 -4.88
CA GLN A 136 -3.07 7.96 -4.10
C GLN A 136 -2.44 6.78 -3.35
N VAL A 137 -1.18 6.92 -2.92
CA VAL A 137 -0.33 5.80 -2.46
C VAL A 137 0.03 5.90 -0.98
N ASP A 138 -0.70 6.71 -0.21
CA ASP A 138 -0.47 6.88 1.24
C ASP A 138 -0.63 5.55 2.00
N SER A 139 -1.43 4.62 1.48
CA SER A 139 -1.54 3.25 2.00
C SER A 139 -0.19 2.53 2.10
N VAL A 140 0.74 2.78 1.17
CA VAL A 140 2.10 2.20 1.21
C VAL A 140 2.88 2.75 2.41
N THR A 141 2.77 4.07 2.65
CA THR A 141 3.35 4.76 3.80
C THR A 141 2.80 4.20 5.12
N VAL A 142 1.48 4.05 5.22
CA VAL A 142 0.83 3.50 6.42
C VAL A 142 1.25 2.06 6.68
N LEU A 143 1.39 1.24 5.63
CA LEU A 143 1.89 -0.13 5.75
C LEU A 143 3.28 -0.15 6.38
N PHE A 144 4.24 0.62 5.84
CA PHE A 144 5.60 0.64 6.38
C PHE A 144 5.66 1.21 7.80
N TYR A 145 4.82 2.22 8.11
CA TYR A 145 4.71 2.80 9.45
C TYR A 145 4.29 1.74 10.47
N LEU A 146 3.17 1.05 10.23
CA LEU A 146 2.69 0.01 11.14
C LEU A 146 3.60 -1.22 11.15
N LEU A 147 4.22 -1.56 10.01
CA LEU A 147 5.16 -2.67 9.93
C LEU A 147 6.40 -2.41 10.78
N THR A 148 6.90 -1.17 10.78
CA THR A 148 7.99 -0.73 11.68
C THR A 148 7.61 -0.98 13.13
N ILE A 149 6.47 -0.47 13.57
CA ILE A 149 6.01 -0.64 14.97
C ILE A 149 5.83 -2.11 15.33
N TYR A 150 5.23 -2.90 14.44
CA TYR A 150 5.01 -4.33 14.67
C TYR A 150 6.33 -5.10 14.80
N LEU A 151 7.30 -4.82 13.92
CA LEU A 151 8.60 -5.48 13.90
C LEU A 151 9.51 -5.04 15.03
N PHE A 152 9.36 -3.83 15.58
CA PHE A 152 10.21 -3.34 16.66
C PHE A 152 10.29 -4.32 17.84
N ALA A 153 9.15 -4.90 18.22
CA ALA A 153 9.07 -5.88 19.31
C ALA A 153 9.48 -7.32 18.91
N ILE A 154 9.84 -7.56 17.64
CA ILE A 154 10.14 -8.90 17.09
C ILE A 154 11.61 -8.97 16.65
N ASN A 155 12.04 -8.01 15.84
CA ASN A 155 13.38 -7.91 15.29
C ASN A 155 13.69 -6.43 14.96
N PRO A 156 14.48 -5.73 15.81
CA PRO A 156 14.82 -4.33 15.59
C PRO A 156 15.53 -4.05 14.26
N THR A 157 16.33 -4.98 13.75
CA THR A 157 16.99 -4.83 12.44
C THR A 157 15.98 -4.80 11.30
N LEU A 158 15.00 -5.71 11.32
CA LEU A 158 13.92 -5.70 10.32
C LEU A 158 13.01 -4.48 10.48
N SER A 159 12.79 -4.04 11.72
CA SER A 159 12.08 -2.78 12.00
C SER A 159 12.79 -1.58 11.38
N SER A 160 14.11 -1.45 11.58
CA SER A 160 14.91 -0.37 11.00
C SER A 160 14.93 -0.42 9.47
N LEU A 161 14.93 -1.63 8.89
CA LEU A 161 14.83 -1.81 7.45
C LEU A 161 13.46 -1.33 6.92
N ALA A 162 12.36 -1.73 7.56
CA ALA A 162 11.03 -1.27 7.21
C ALA A 162 10.89 0.26 7.33
N LEU A 163 11.41 0.85 8.41
CA LEU A 163 11.46 2.29 8.63
C LEU A 163 12.24 3.01 7.52
N SER A 164 13.42 2.51 7.17
CA SER A 164 14.28 3.12 6.16
C SER A 164 13.64 3.06 4.77
N LEU A 165 13.11 1.89 4.38
CA LEU A 165 12.42 1.71 3.10
C LEU A 165 11.15 2.57 3.01
N GLY A 166 10.35 2.60 4.08
CA GLY A 166 9.16 3.44 4.14
C GLY A 166 9.47 4.93 4.11
N THR A 167 10.52 5.37 4.80
CA THR A 167 10.99 6.76 4.77
C THR A 167 11.44 7.14 3.37
N ALA A 168 12.09 6.23 2.64
CA ALA A 168 12.46 6.43 1.24
C ALA A 168 11.25 6.47 0.29
N VAL A 169 10.09 5.94 0.68
CA VAL A 169 8.82 6.11 -0.06
C VAL A 169 8.23 7.49 0.24
N LYS A 170 8.07 7.81 1.52
CA LYS A 170 7.51 9.08 2.01
C LYS A 170 8.07 9.41 3.40
N PRO A 171 8.48 10.67 3.67
CA PRO A 171 9.15 11.04 4.91
C PRO A 171 8.29 10.83 6.16
N GLN A 172 6.95 10.78 6.03
CA GLN A 172 6.01 10.57 7.12
C GLN A 172 6.26 9.26 7.89
N VAL A 173 6.87 8.24 7.27
CA VAL A 173 7.22 6.99 7.97
C VAL A 173 8.25 7.23 9.07
N ALA A 174 9.15 8.21 8.91
CA ALA A 174 10.19 8.52 9.89
C ALA A 174 9.63 8.91 11.27
N LEU A 175 8.37 9.36 11.33
CA LEU A 175 7.67 9.65 12.58
C LEU A 175 7.45 8.42 13.47
N ALA A 176 7.62 7.20 12.95
CA ALA A 176 7.60 5.98 13.77
C ALA A 176 8.86 5.81 14.64
N ALA A 177 9.89 6.63 14.43
CA ALA A 177 11.17 6.56 15.14
C ALA A 177 11.27 7.49 16.36
N VAL A 178 10.23 8.28 16.64
CA VAL A 178 10.15 9.27 17.73
C VAL A 178 9.28 8.71 18.86
#